data_AF-A0A640S7Z9-F1
#
_entry.id   AF-A0A640S7Z9-F1
#
_cell.length_a   1.000
_cell.length_b   1.000
_cell.length_c   1.000
_cell.angle_alpha   90.00
_cell.angle_beta   90.00
_cell.angle_gamma   90.00
#
_symmetry.space_group_name_H-M   'P 1'
#
loop_
_entity.id
_entity.type
_entity.pdbx_description
1 polymer ?
#
loop_
_entity_poly.entity_id
_entity_poly.type
_entity_poly.pdbx_seq_one_letter_code
_entity_poly.pdbx_strand_id
1 'polypeptide(L)'
;MSTRSFENLYALAPQPTRLPDGREGLLFALPLGKDGRWPLIALDDIAFFARHQLDHWNDWGGRTLRIAAEALTDDQIAAAFERTTGVPSAYQAVDLDDFSRSLPGIGHDLAAMFAFFQDRDLLSRDRDLPALHPELATFSDWLTTTGWDGTAAG
;
A
#
# COMPACT_ATOMS: atom_id res chain seq x y z
N MET A 1 -18.24 16.10 1.92
CA MET A 1 -16.77 16.12 1.86
C MET A 1 -16.33 14.78 2.41
N SER A 2 -16.15 13.78 1.55
CA SER A 2 -15.97 12.37 1.94
C SER A 2 -14.47 12.11 2.06
N THR A 3 -13.97 11.94 3.27
CA THR A 3 -12.62 11.45 3.52
C THR A 3 -12.58 9.98 3.06
N ARG A 4 -11.78 9.70 2.04
CA ARG A 4 -11.55 8.37 1.46
C ARG A 4 -10.06 8.32 1.17
N SER A 5 -9.37 7.19 1.44
CA SER A 5 -8.13 6.71 0.77
C SER A 5 -7.05 6.11 1.68
N PHE A 6 -6.08 5.37 1.12
CA PHE A 6 -4.95 4.71 1.81
C PHE A 6 -4.24 5.59 2.86
N GLU A 7 -4.69 5.55 4.12
CA GLU A 7 -4.21 6.47 5.15
C GLU A 7 -2.77 6.15 5.61
N ASN A 8 -2.32 4.90 5.45
CA ASN A 8 -1.00 4.45 5.89
C ASN A 8 0.15 5.12 5.13
N LEU A 9 -0.06 5.52 3.87
CA LEU A 9 0.97 6.19 3.07
C LEU A 9 1.21 7.63 3.53
N TYR A 10 0.27 8.26 4.24
CA TYR A 10 0.54 9.56 4.87
C TYR A 10 1.55 9.45 6.02
N ALA A 11 1.48 8.35 6.79
CA ALA A 11 2.45 8.05 7.85
C ALA A 11 3.78 7.49 7.30
N LEU A 12 3.77 7.01 6.05
CA LEU A 12 4.91 6.41 5.35
C LEU A 12 5.27 7.20 4.09
N ALA A 13 5.04 8.52 4.12
CA ALA A 13 5.21 9.37 2.95
C ALA A 13 6.66 9.36 2.47
N PRO A 14 6.89 9.31 1.14
CA PRO A 14 8.23 9.35 0.59
C PRO A 14 8.90 10.69 0.91
N GLN A 15 10.23 10.67 1.03
CA GLN A 15 10.99 11.85 1.44
C GLN A 15 11.54 12.60 0.21
N PRO A 16 11.43 13.94 0.17
CA PRO A 16 12.10 14.74 -0.85
C PRO A 16 13.62 14.58 -0.76
N THR A 17 14.26 14.23 -1.87
CA THR A 17 15.71 14.09 -1.94
C THR A 17 16.20 14.18 -3.39
N ARG A 18 17.53 14.20 -3.54
CA ARG A 18 18.18 13.95 -4.81
C ARG A 18 18.23 12.44 -5.06
N LEU A 19 17.54 11.99 -6.10
CA LEU A 19 17.43 10.58 -6.49
C LEU A 19 18.76 10.03 -7.02
N PRO A 20 18.95 8.69 -7.06
CA PRO A 20 20.18 8.07 -7.58
C PRO A 20 20.50 8.41 -9.05
N ASP A 21 19.49 8.73 -9.85
CA ASP A 21 19.63 9.18 -11.24
C ASP A 21 19.97 10.67 -11.38
N GLY A 22 20.08 11.39 -10.26
CA GLY A 22 20.46 12.80 -10.18
C GLY A 22 19.30 13.79 -10.27
N ARG A 23 18.04 13.33 -10.44
CA ARG A 23 16.85 14.19 -10.41
C ARG A 23 16.49 14.57 -8.96
N GLU A 24 15.87 15.73 -8.79
CA GLU A 24 15.16 16.04 -7.54
C GLU A 24 13.80 15.35 -7.57
N GLY A 25 13.42 14.67 -6.50
CA GLY A 25 12.21 13.86 -6.48
C GLY A 25 11.90 13.27 -5.11
N LEU A 26 11.08 12.22 -5.11
CA LEU A 26 10.60 11.55 -3.90
C LEU A 26 11.23 10.16 -3.77
N LEU A 27 11.80 9.87 -2.59
CA LEU A 27 12.37 8.57 -2.27
C LEU A 27 11.44 7.78 -1.36
N PHE A 28 10.97 6.65 -1.86
CA PHE A 28 10.26 5.64 -1.09
C PHE A 28 11.28 4.79 -0.34
N ALA A 29 11.11 4.65 0.97
CA ALA A 29 12.08 4.00 1.86
C ALA A 29 11.38 3.01 2.80
N LEU A 30 10.89 1.91 2.22
CA LEU A 30 10.18 0.84 2.93
C LEU A 30 11.03 -0.43 3.00
N PRO A 31 10.87 -1.28 4.03
CA PRO A 31 11.66 -2.50 4.17
C PRO A 31 10.92 -3.72 3.59
N LEU A 32 10.52 -3.74 2.30
CA LEU A 32 9.98 -4.96 1.66
C LEU A 32 11.08 -5.90 1.13
N GLY A 33 12.35 -5.50 1.20
CA GLY A 33 13.44 -6.28 0.63
C GLY A 33 13.28 -6.49 -0.87
N LYS A 34 13.96 -7.50 -1.42
CA LYS A 34 14.02 -7.71 -2.87
C LYS A 34 12.73 -8.30 -3.46
N ASP A 35 12.15 -9.28 -2.76
CA ASP A 35 11.06 -10.11 -3.28
C ASP A 35 9.74 -9.88 -2.54
N GLY A 36 9.75 -9.11 -1.45
CA GLY A 36 8.56 -8.80 -0.68
C GLY A 36 7.58 -7.93 -1.46
N ARG A 37 6.29 -8.15 -1.19
CA ARG A 37 5.21 -7.43 -1.86
C ARG A 37 4.23 -6.91 -0.83
N TRP A 38 3.97 -5.61 -0.87
CA TRP A 38 3.00 -5.00 0.01
C TRP A 38 1.59 -5.18 -0.56
N PRO A 39 0.69 -5.93 0.10
CA PRO A 39 -0.70 -5.96 -0.29
C PRO A 39 -1.38 -4.60 -0.08
N LEU A 40 -2.06 -4.12 -1.12
CA LEU A 40 -2.72 -2.84 -1.18
C LEU A 40 -4.21 -3.03 -1.48
N ILE A 41 -5.06 -2.26 -0.81
CA ILE A 41 -6.50 -2.18 -1.09
C ILE A 41 -7.05 -0.79 -0.74
N ALA A 42 -7.87 -0.22 -1.61
CA ALA A 42 -8.47 1.08 -1.37
C ALA A 42 -9.53 0.99 -0.27
N LEU A 43 -9.67 2.05 0.53
CA LEU A 43 -10.66 2.10 1.61
C LEU A 43 -12.11 1.96 1.09
N ASP A 44 -12.39 2.49 -0.10
CA ASP A 44 -13.70 2.35 -0.74
C ASP A 44 -14.03 0.89 -1.08
N ASP A 45 -13.03 0.11 -1.51
CA ASP A 45 -13.18 -1.32 -1.77
C ASP A 45 -13.44 -2.09 -0.47
N ILE A 46 -12.77 -1.70 0.63
CA ILE A 46 -13.07 -2.25 1.97
C ILE A 46 -14.54 -1.98 2.32
N ALA A 47 -15.03 -0.75 2.09
CA ALA A 47 -16.42 -0.40 2.35
C ALA A 47 -17.41 -1.21 1.49
N PHE A 48 -17.08 -1.47 0.23
CA PHE A 48 -17.85 -2.35 -0.64
C PHE A 48 -17.95 -3.77 -0.06
N PHE A 49 -16.82 -4.38 0.31
CA PHE A 49 -16.81 -5.75 0.85
C PHE A 49 -17.47 -5.86 2.23
N ALA A 50 -17.30 -4.84 3.08
CA ALA A 50 -17.99 -4.78 4.36
C ALA A 50 -19.51 -4.78 4.16
N ARG A 51 -20.01 -3.93 3.26
CA ARG A 51 -21.43 -3.91 2.90
C ARG A 51 -21.89 -5.25 2.29
N HIS A 52 -21.10 -5.82 1.37
CA HIS A 52 -21.44 -7.10 0.74
C HIS A 52 -21.66 -8.22 1.76
N GLN A 53 -20.77 -8.34 2.75
CA GLN A 53 -20.92 -9.34 3.82
C GLN A 53 -22.17 -9.11 4.68
N LEU A 54 -22.54 -7.86 4.95
CA LEU A 54 -23.75 -7.53 5.70
C LEU A 54 -25.01 -7.84 4.90
N ASP A 55 -25.04 -7.45 3.62
CA ASP A 55 -26.17 -7.69 2.71
C ASP A 55 -26.41 -9.21 2.47
N HIS A 56 -25.36 -10.03 2.62
CA HIS A 56 -25.38 -11.47 2.41
C HIS A 56 -25.01 -12.24 3.69
N TRP A 57 -25.43 -11.75 4.86
CA TRP A 57 -25.04 -12.30 6.16
C TRP A 57 -25.28 -13.80 6.30
N ASN A 58 -26.36 -14.35 5.74
CA ASN A 58 -26.64 -15.78 5.80
C ASN A 58 -25.58 -16.64 5.09
N ASP A 59 -24.90 -16.08 4.08
CA ASP A 59 -23.86 -16.77 3.30
C ASP A 59 -22.45 -16.54 3.90
N TRP A 60 -22.28 -15.47 4.68
CA TRP A 60 -20.98 -15.02 5.21
C TRP A 60 -20.83 -15.08 6.73
N GLY A 61 -21.90 -15.38 7.47
CA GLY A 61 -21.89 -15.44 8.93
C GLY A 61 -20.80 -16.38 9.45
N GLY A 62 -19.87 -15.82 10.24
CA GLY A 62 -18.74 -16.57 10.82
C GLY A 62 -17.61 -16.92 9.86
N ARG A 63 -17.64 -16.43 8.62
CA ARG A 63 -16.57 -16.63 7.63
C ARG A 63 -15.65 -15.41 7.59
N THR A 64 -14.40 -15.64 7.20
CA THR A 64 -13.43 -14.57 6.93
C THR A 64 -13.35 -14.35 5.43
N LEU A 65 -13.51 -13.10 4.99
CA LEU A 65 -13.26 -12.67 3.62
C LEU A 65 -11.93 -11.91 3.57
N ARG A 66 -10.93 -12.49 2.91
CA ARG A 66 -9.59 -11.93 2.78
C ARG A 66 -9.46 -11.12 1.49
N ILE A 67 -9.21 -9.83 1.63
CA ILE A 67 -9.28 -8.85 0.54
C ILE A 67 -7.92 -8.16 0.31
N ALA A 68 -7.54 -8.06 -0.96
CA ALA A 68 -6.40 -7.28 -1.45
C ALA A 68 -6.61 -7.00 -2.95
N ALA A 69 -6.35 -5.78 -3.41
CA ALA A 69 -6.49 -5.41 -4.81
C ALA A 69 -5.22 -5.80 -5.58
N GLU A 70 -4.07 -5.33 -5.10
CA GLU A 70 -2.76 -5.55 -5.69
C GLU A 70 -1.72 -5.91 -4.62
N ALA A 71 -0.57 -6.41 -5.04
CA ALA A 71 0.59 -6.58 -4.19
C ALA A 71 1.85 -6.22 -5.00
N LEU A 72 2.44 -5.10 -4.61
CA LEU A 72 3.50 -4.45 -5.35
C LEU A 72 4.83 -4.59 -4.60
N THR A 73 5.90 -4.81 -5.36
CA THR A 73 7.25 -4.58 -4.83
C THR A 73 7.48 -3.08 -4.70
N ASP A 74 8.51 -2.71 -3.95
CA ASP A 74 8.83 -1.32 -3.74
C ASP A 74 9.20 -0.56 -5.04
N ASP A 75 9.95 -1.20 -5.95
CA ASP A 75 10.22 -0.64 -7.29
C ASP A 75 8.94 -0.40 -8.09
N GLN A 76 7.95 -1.29 -7.96
CA GLN A 76 6.67 -1.15 -8.64
C GLN A 76 5.86 0.00 -8.06
N ILE A 77 5.91 0.24 -6.74
CA ILE A 77 5.27 1.38 -6.08
C ILE A 77 5.86 2.69 -6.61
N ALA A 78 7.19 2.85 -6.57
CA ALA A 78 7.85 4.07 -7.05
C ALA A 78 7.59 4.31 -8.55
N ALA A 79 7.66 3.27 -9.38
CA ALA A 79 7.41 3.37 -10.82
C ALA A 79 5.93 3.67 -11.14
N ALA A 80 4.98 3.09 -10.40
CA ALA A 80 3.57 3.39 -10.56
C ALA A 80 3.25 4.83 -10.15
N PHE A 81 3.84 5.28 -9.04
CA PHE A 81 3.71 6.66 -8.58
C PHE A 81 4.24 7.65 -9.61
N GLU A 82 5.51 7.53 -10.05
CA GLU A 82 6.10 8.44 -11.03
C GLU A 82 5.29 8.47 -12.34
N ARG A 83 4.86 7.32 -12.83
CA ARG A 83 4.05 7.23 -14.06
C ARG A 83 2.71 7.95 -13.92
N THR A 84 2.09 7.89 -12.75
CA THR A 84 0.74 8.42 -12.53
C THR A 84 0.77 9.91 -12.19
N THR A 85 1.73 10.35 -11.36
CA THR A 85 1.80 11.72 -10.86
C THR A 85 2.73 12.62 -11.69
N GLY A 86 3.65 12.02 -12.46
CA GLY A 86 4.73 12.73 -13.15
C GLY A 86 5.85 13.21 -12.23
N VAL A 87 5.78 12.93 -10.93
CA VAL A 87 6.80 13.32 -9.95
C VAL A 87 7.93 12.29 -9.97
N PRO A 88 9.19 12.69 -10.28
CA PRO A 88 10.34 11.79 -10.25
C PRO A 88 10.40 11.03 -8.93
N SER A 89 10.48 9.71 -9.01
CA SER A 89 10.45 8.86 -7.82
C SER A 89 11.39 7.68 -7.93
N ALA A 90 12.04 7.35 -6.83
CA ALA A 90 12.86 6.15 -6.72
C ALA A 90 12.54 5.42 -5.42
N TYR A 91 13.00 4.19 -5.36
CA TYR A 91 12.99 3.41 -4.14
C TYR A 91 14.41 3.20 -3.62
N GLN A 92 14.55 3.15 -2.30
CA GLN A 92 15.73 2.67 -1.61
C GLN A 92 15.32 1.69 -0.51
N ALA A 93 15.90 0.49 -0.57
CA ALA A 93 15.72 -0.50 0.48
C ALA A 93 16.28 -0.02 1.82
N VAL A 94 15.51 -0.24 2.88
CA VAL A 94 15.89 0.04 4.26
C VAL A 94 15.91 -1.27 5.03
N ASP A 95 16.87 -1.41 5.95
CA ASP A 95 16.92 -2.54 6.87
C ASP A 95 15.75 -2.49 7.87
N LEU A 96 15.22 -3.65 8.23
CA LEU A 96 14.09 -3.75 9.17
C LEU A 96 14.42 -3.18 10.56
N ASP A 97 15.64 -3.38 11.06
CA ASP A 97 16.05 -2.87 12.37
C ASP A 97 16.14 -1.35 12.36
N ASP A 98 16.68 -0.78 11.29
CA ASP A 98 16.79 0.67 11.13
C ASP A 98 15.41 1.31 10.95
N PHE A 99 14.55 0.69 10.15
CA PHE A 99 13.16 1.12 9.98
C PHE A 99 12.39 1.07 11.31
N SER A 100 12.57 -0.01 12.09
CA SER A 100 11.93 -0.16 13.41
C SER A 100 12.27 0.97 14.37
N ARG A 101 13.47 1.56 14.27
CA ARG A 101 13.93 2.66 15.13
C ARG A 101 13.57 4.04 14.59
N SER A 102 13.23 4.13 13.31
CA SER A 102 12.99 5.41 12.61
C SER A 102 11.66 6.08 12.97
N LEU A 103 10.67 5.31 13.44
CA LEU A 103 9.31 5.78 13.76
C LEU A 103 8.99 5.53 15.25
N PRO A 104 9.10 6.54 16.12
CA PRO A 104 8.76 6.39 17.54
C PRO A 104 7.32 5.91 17.74
N GLY A 105 7.13 4.90 18.60
CA GLY A 105 5.82 4.40 18.99
C GLY A 105 5.19 3.36 18.06
N ILE A 106 5.47 3.39 16.76
CA ILE A 106 4.85 2.49 15.76
C ILE A 106 5.85 1.72 14.89
N GLY A 107 7.14 2.09 14.89
CA GLY A 107 8.15 1.52 14.01
C GLY A 107 8.34 0.01 14.22
N HIS A 108 8.28 -0.48 15.46
CA HIS A 108 8.41 -1.90 15.77
C HIS A 108 7.32 -2.75 15.10
N ASP A 109 6.06 -2.32 15.24
CA ASP A 109 4.92 -3.06 14.68
C ASP A 109 4.92 -3.02 13.15
N LEU A 110 5.27 -1.87 12.57
CA LEU A 110 5.39 -1.73 11.11
C LEU A 110 6.56 -2.56 10.55
N ALA A 111 7.71 -2.60 11.23
CA ALA A 111 8.81 -3.46 10.83
C ALA A 111 8.41 -4.94 10.87
N ALA A 112 7.71 -5.39 11.92
CA ALA A 112 7.19 -6.75 12.00
C ALA A 112 6.20 -7.07 10.87
N MET A 113 5.32 -6.12 10.54
CA MET A 113 4.39 -6.23 9.41
C MET A 113 5.15 -6.38 8.08
N PHE A 114 6.16 -5.55 7.83
CA PHE A 114 6.96 -5.65 6.61
C PHE A 114 7.79 -6.92 6.54
N ALA A 115 8.37 -7.38 7.66
CA ALA A 115 9.06 -8.67 7.73
C ALA A 115 8.13 -9.82 7.33
N PHE A 116 6.85 -9.77 7.73
CA PHE A 116 5.85 -10.73 7.29
C PHE A 116 5.58 -10.66 5.78
N PHE A 117 5.54 -9.46 5.18
CA PHE A 117 5.39 -9.29 3.73
C PHE A 117 6.62 -9.69 2.92
N GLN A 118 7.82 -9.67 3.52
CA GLN A 118 9.03 -10.23 2.91
C GLN A 118 8.92 -11.76 2.73
N ASP A 119 8.30 -12.44 3.70
CA ASP A 119 8.18 -13.90 3.71
C ASP A 119 6.94 -14.42 2.96
N ARG A 120 5.84 -13.64 2.97
CA ARG A 120 4.53 -14.11 2.48
C ARG A 120 3.84 -13.13 1.55
N ASP A 121 3.74 -13.52 0.27
CA ASP A 121 2.85 -12.89 -0.70
C ASP A 121 1.38 -13.21 -0.39
N LEU A 122 0.68 -12.24 0.20
CA LEU A 122 -0.72 -12.37 0.59
C LEU A 122 -1.69 -12.33 -0.60
N LEU A 123 -1.34 -11.68 -1.72
CA LEU A 123 -2.26 -11.56 -2.84
C LEU A 123 -2.44 -12.90 -3.55
N SER A 124 -1.35 -13.61 -3.81
CA SER A 124 -1.39 -14.88 -4.53
C SER A 124 -1.85 -16.05 -3.66
N ARG A 125 -1.57 -16.00 -2.35
CA ARG A 125 -1.82 -17.13 -1.44
C ARG A 125 -3.15 -17.06 -0.71
N ASP A 126 -3.64 -15.86 -0.48
CA ASP A 126 -4.54 -15.61 0.64
C ASP A 126 -5.71 -14.70 0.25
N ARG A 127 -5.94 -14.40 -1.04
CA ARG A 127 -7.06 -13.58 -1.53
C ARG A 127 -8.24 -14.45 -1.96
N ASP A 128 -9.42 -14.13 -1.45
CA ASP A 128 -10.63 -14.95 -1.62
C ASP A 128 -11.46 -14.66 -2.89
N LEU A 129 -11.12 -13.66 -3.71
CA LEU A 129 -11.38 -13.54 -5.17
C LEU A 129 -11.66 -12.08 -5.62
N PRO A 130 -11.15 -11.65 -6.80
CA PRO A 130 -11.56 -10.42 -7.48
C PRO A 130 -12.94 -10.51 -8.16
N ALA A 131 -13.55 -11.68 -8.29
CA ALA A 131 -14.82 -11.86 -9.01
C ALA A 131 -16.02 -11.15 -8.35
N LEU A 132 -15.97 -10.91 -7.04
CA LEU A 132 -17.01 -10.20 -6.30
C LEU A 132 -17.02 -8.70 -6.57
N HIS A 133 -15.88 -8.14 -6.97
CA HIS A 133 -15.74 -6.73 -7.31
C HIS A 133 -14.73 -6.58 -8.46
N PRO A 134 -15.17 -6.72 -9.72
CA PRO A 134 -14.26 -6.66 -10.86
C PRO A 134 -13.64 -5.27 -11.07
N GLU A 135 -14.17 -4.24 -10.42
CA GLU A 135 -13.72 -2.84 -10.48
C GLU A 135 -12.82 -2.44 -9.30
N LEU A 136 -12.08 -3.40 -8.72
CA LEU A 136 -11.10 -3.11 -7.67
C LEU A 136 -10.11 -2.04 -8.11
N ALA A 137 -9.95 -1.00 -7.29
CA ALA A 137 -9.05 0.08 -7.59
C ALA A 137 -7.59 -0.40 -7.52
N THR A 138 -6.84 -0.18 -8.59
CA THR A 138 -5.39 -0.31 -8.57
C THR A 138 -4.76 0.83 -7.78
N PHE A 139 -3.48 0.70 -7.42
CA PHE A 139 -2.72 1.80 -6.82
C PHE A 139 -2.71 3.05 -7.72
N SER A 140 -2.61 2.89 -9.04
CA SER A 140 -2.68 4.00 -10.00
C SER A 140 -4.07 4.64 -10.08
N ASP A 141 -5.15 3.87 -10.01
CA ASP A 141 -6.51 4.41 -9.95
C ASP A 141 -6.71 5.25 -8.69
N TRP A 142 -6.17 4.75 -7.57
CA TRP A 142 -6.20 5.44 -6.30
C TRP A 142 -5.43 6.78 -6.35
N LEU A 143 -4.21 6.78 -6.88
CA LEU A 143 -3.41 8.00 -7.08
C LEU A 143 -4.14 9.03 -7.94
N THR A 144 -4.73 8.58 -9.05
CA THR A 144 -5.47 9.44 -9.98
C THR A 144 -6.70 10.05 -9.32
N THR A 145 -7.44 9.24 -8.54
CA THR A 145 -8.68 9.67 -7.89
C THR A 145 -8.44 10.64 -6.75
N THR A 146 -7.36 10.45 -6.00
CA THR A 146 -7.01 11.29 -4.86
C THR A 146 -6.24 12.54 -5.22
N GLY A 147 -5.47 12.49 -6.31
CA GLY A 147 -4.47 13.50 -6.61
C GLY A 147 -3.34 13.55 -5.59
N TRP A 148 -3.09 12.47 -4.84
CA TRP A 148 -1.99 12.43 -3.87
C TRP A 148 -0.64 12.59 -4.58
N ASP A 149 0.12 13.58 -4.14
CA ASP A 149 1.40 14.01 -4.74
C ASP A 149 2.62 13.58 -3.92
N GLY A 150 2.43 12.68 -2.94
CA GLY A 150 3.51 12.20 -2.07
C GLY A 150 3.65 12.95 -0.76
N THR A 151 2.81 13.96 -0.49
CA THR A 151 2.84 14.73 0.75
C THR A 151 2.31 13.93 1.97
N ALA A 152 2.95 14.09 3.12
CA ALA A 152 2.47 13.53 4.39
C ALA A 152 1.13 14.16 4.80
N ALA A 153 0.35 13.47 5.64
CA ALA A 153 -0.85 14.08 6.23
C ALA A 153 -0.42 15.24 7.13
N GLY A 154 -1.03 16.41 6.93
CA GLY A 154 -0.85 17.59 7.76
C GLY A 154 -1.63 17.52 9.07
#